data_AF-H0J616-F1
#
_entry.id   AF-H0J616-F1
#
_cell.length_a   1.000
_cell.length_b   1.000
_cell.length_c   1.000
_cell.angle_alpha   90.00
_cell.angle_beta   90.00
_cell.angle_gamma   90.00
#
_symmetry.space_group_name_H-M   'P 1'
#
loop_
_entity.id
_entity.type
_entity.pdbx_description
1 polymer ?
#
loop_
_entity_poly.entity_id
_entity_poly.type
_entity_poly.pdbx_seq_one_letter_code
_entity_poly.pdbx_strand_id
1 'polypeptide(L)'
;ARYTIDRMLENKTSKYNYAKDVAIEDLYGPKNKKRILVIGQVEDDASIQYGCSRKITNNDLVIMAALENPDAQIIYKPHPDVLTGLRKRLSDPSLVENVAQVLYEPVSISDALSTIDHLYTITSLTGFEALLRGIRVTTVGSPFYSGWGLTDDRQTNSRRQRRLTVEEVFAGAYILYSNYINPYTKEKIDIVKALDLLDWMKTTKVQPIDKQGLYSNSKAVIAKINKQLSDGKVEEAKDSADLAVGAYGDIDSYLARARVKVLSGELGESVKKDIKFAIEMTGWKDKRALLQYAKYLWEFEGYDKELHKATSALARHDTLTVNEAKMICAMLCDGGFYGKVEDLISKNKIGKSGLGYLSLSAYVDKSEDSFANDDKKAAVLHKKIISATHG
;
A
#
# COMPACT_ATOMS: atom_id res chain seq x y z
N ALA A 1 6.86 -18.53 8.36
CA ALA A 1 7.86 -17.88 9.23
C ALA A 1 9.02 -17.32 8.41
N ARG A 2 9.91 -18.16 7.85
CA ARG A 2 11.06 -17.70 7.03
C ARG A 2 10.68 -16.65 5.98
N TYR A 3 9.75 -16.98 5.08
CA TYR A 3 9.23 -16.04 4.06
C TYR A 3 8.83 -14.67 4.63
N THR A 4 8.12 -14.66 5.76
CA THR A 4 7.67 -13.43 6.42
C THR A 4 8.82 -12.65 7.06
N ILE A 5 9.80 -13.35 7.62
CA ILE A 5 11.02 -12.74 8.17
C ILE A 5 11.78 -12.04 7.03
N ASP A 6 12.01 -12.75 5.92
CA ASP A 6 12.76 -12.22 4.78
C ASP A 6 12.08 -10.95 4.23
N ARG A 7 10.76 -11.00 4.03
CA ARG A 7 9.93 -9.83 3.66
C ARG A 7 10.05 -8.66 4.65
N MET A 8 10.06 -8.94 5.96
CA MET A 8 10.23 -7.89 6.98
C MET A 8 11.59 -7.21 6.89
N LEU A 9 12.64 -8.00 6.65
CA LEU A 9 14.01 -7.50 6.54
C LEU A 9 14.22 -6.69 5.25
N GLU A 10 13.74 -7.20 4.11
CA GLU A 10 13.77 -6.51 2.81
C GLU A 10 13.07 -5.16 2.88
N ASN A 11 11.88 -5.10 3.49
CA ASN A 11 11.09 -3.87 3.61
C ASN A 11 11.54 -2.96 4.77
N LYS A 12 12.66 -3.28 5.44
CA LYS A 12 13.16 -2.59 6.64
C LYS A 12 12.05 -2.34 7.68
N THR A 13 11.21 -3.34 7.92
CA THR A 13 10.03 -3.21 8.79
C THR A 13 10.42 -3.41 10.25
N SER A 14 10.00 -2.48 11.10
CA SER A 14 10.23 -2.50 12.56
C SER A 14 8.92 -2.21 13.30
N LYS A 15 8.96 -2.07 14.63
CA LYS A 15 7.79 -1.66 15.44
C LYS A 15 7.25 -0.30 15.00
N TYR A 16 8.15 0.62 14.68
CA TYR A 16 7.81 1.96 14.18
C TYR A 16 8.49 2.17 12.82
N ASN A 17 7.74 2.69 11.85
CA ASN A 17 8.11 2.66 10.43
C ASN A 17 8.14 4.06 9.79
N TYR A 18 8.41 5.09 10.60
CA TYR A 18 8.35 6.51 10.20
C TYR A 18 9.72 7.18 10.03
N ALA A 19 10.79 6.54 10.52
CA ALA A 19 12.14 7.08 10.43
C ALA A 19 12.62 7.07 8.98
N LYS A 20 13.35 8.13 8.60
CA LYS A 20 14.01 8.19 7.29
C LYS A 20 15.23 7.27 7.29
N ASP A 21 15.54 6.73 6.13
CA ASP A 21 16.77 5.99 5.90
C ASP A 21 17.98 6.90 6.12
N VAL A 22 18.95 6.42 6.87
CA VAL A 22 20.22 7.11 7.15
C VAL A 22 21.36 6.26 6.60
N ALA A 23 22.32 6.90 5.94
CA ALA A 23 23.60 6.27 5.59
C ALA A 23 24.37 6.03 6.89
N ILE A 24 24.26 4.81 7.43
CA ILE A 24 24.75 4.52 8.78
C ILE A 24 26.28 4.61 8.86
N GLU A 25 26.97 4.43 7.73
CA GLU A 25 28.42 4.53 7.60
C GLU A 25 28.91 5.95 7.85
N ASP A 26 28.12 6.98 7.48
CA ASP A 26 28.45 8.38 7.77
C ASP A 26 28.37 8.65 9.27
N LEU A 27 27.47 7.95 9.97
CA LEU A 27 27.28 8.11 11.41
C LEU A 27 28.27 7.26 12.22
N TYR A 28 28.48 5.99 11.87
CA TYR A 28 29.33 5.06 12.61
C TYR A 28 30.80 5.12 12.18
N GLY A 29 31.11 5.80 11.07
CA GLY A 29 32.42 5.83 10.46
C GLY A 29 32.79 4.51 9.77
N PRO A 30 34.07 4.31 9.39
CA PRO A 30 34.53 3.06 8.78
C PRO A 30 34.46 1.89 9.77
N LYS A 31 34.02 0.72 9.30
CA LYS A 31 33.99 -0.51 10.12
C LYS A 31 35.37 -1.15 10.17
N ASN A 32 36.20 -0.72 11.12
CA ASN A 32 37.53 -1.25 11.37
C ASN A 32 37.62 -2.21 12.58
N LYS A 33 36.53 -2.30 13.36
CA LYS A 33 36.42 -3.08 14.59
C LYS A 33 35.07 -3.77 14.66
N LYS A 34 34.92 -4.73 15.58
CA LYS A 34 33.62 -5.28 15.96
C LYS A 34 32.74 -4.14 16.47
N ARG A 35 31.48 -4.09 16.02
CA ARG A 35 30.49 -3.09 16.45
C ARG A 35 29.49 -3.68 17.41
N ILE A 36 29.27 -2.97 18.51
CA ILE A 36 28.35 -3.38 19.55
C ILE A 36 27.30 -2.30 19.74
N LEU A 37 26.04 -2.67 19.52
CA LEU A 37 24.92 -1.77 19.75
C LEU A 37 24.32 -2.02 21.12
N VAL A 38 24.23 -0.97 21.91
CA VAL A 38 23.50 -0.94 23.18
C VAL A 38 22.19 -0.20 22.97
N ILE A 39 21.07 -0.88 23.25
CA ILE A 39 19.74 -0.29 23.09
C ILE A 39 19.23 0.23 24.42
N GLY A 40 19.04 1.55 24.48
CA GLY A 40 18.38 2.22 25.59
C GLY A 40 16.89 1.96 25.61
N GLN A 41 16.33 1.86 26.81
CA GLN A 41 14.91 1.69 27.07
C GLN A 41 14.44 2.71 28.09
N VAL A 42 13.12 2.92 28.17
CA VAL A 42 12.53 3.66 29.29
C VAL A 42 12.60 2.76 30.52
N GLU A 43 13.34 3.18 31.54
CA GLU A 43 13.72 2.33 32.68
C GLU A 43 12.55 1.98 33.61
N ASP A 44 11.43 2.69 33.51
CA ASP A 44 10.17 2.38 34.21
C ASP A 44 9.16 1.60 33.34
N ASP A 45 9.55 1.15 32.15
CA ASP A 45 8.70 0.36 31.26
C ASP A 45 8.31 -0.98 31.91
N ALA A 46 7.05 -1.38 31.73
CA ALA A 46 6.51 -2.62 32.29
C ALA A 46 7.32 -3.86 31.85
N SER A 47 7.86 -3.87 30.64
CA SER A 47 8.73 -4.95 30.17
C SER A 47 10.01 -5.08 31.00
N ILE A 48 10.56 -4.00 31.54
CA ILE A 48 11.69 -4.04 32.47
C ILE A 48 11.20 -4.43 33.86
N GLN A 49 10.14 -3.81 34.36
CA GLN A 49 9.60 -4.07 35.70
C GLN A 49 9.24 -5.56 35.92
N TYR A 50 8.63 -6.20 34.92
CA TYR A 50 8.24 -7.61 35.00
C TYR A 50 9.23 -8.57 34.34
N GLY A 51 10.14 -8.06 33.51
CA GLY A 51 11.10 -8.87 32.75
C GLY A 51 12.50 -8.90 33.33
N CYS A 52 12.90 -7.94 34.16
CA CYS A 52 14.24 -7.86 34.73
C CYS A 52 14.19 -8.02 36.25
N SER A 53 14.85 -9.05 36.78
CA SER A 53 14.88 -9.37 38.22
C SER A 53 15.84 -8.49 39.02
N ARG A 54 16.66 -7.69 38.34
CA ARG A 54 17.62 -6.77 38.95
C ARG A 54 17.36 -5.34 38.50
N LYS A 55 17.67 -4.38 39.36
CA LYS A 55 17.75 -2.97 38.96
C LYS A 55 18.99 -2.79 38.09
N ILE A 56 18.79 -2.29 36.88
CA ILE A 56 19.87 -1.94 35.95
C ILE A 56 19.44 -0.69 35.18
N THR A 57 20.36 0.26 35.03
CA THR A 57 20.16 1.46 34.22
C THR A 57 20.64 1.25 32.79
N ASN A 58 20.27 2.14 31.88
CA ASN A 58 20.85 2.12 30.53
C ASN A 58 22.38 2.33 30.57
N ASN A 59 22.89 3.17 31.48
CA ASN A 59 24.32 3.43 31.62
C ASN A 59 25.07 2.17 32.09
N ASP A 60 24.51 1.42 33.05
CA ASP A 60 25.09 0.15 33.50
C ASP A 60 25.20 -0.86 32.34
N LEU A 61 24.19 -0.89 31.47
CA LEU A 61 24.22 -1.75 30.28
C LEU A 61 25.32 -1.34 29.29
N VAL A 62 25.53 -0.04 29.09
CA VAL A 62 26.63 0.46 28.24
C VAL A 62 27.99 0.10 28.83
N ILE A 63 28.18 0.32 30.13
CA ILE A 63 29.41 -0.02 30.84
C ILE A 63 29.68 -1.52 30.78
N MET A 64 28.66 -2.36 30.97
CA MET A 64 28.77 -3.81 30.81
C MET A 64 29.25 -4.20 29.42
N ALA A 65 28.63 -3.66 28.37
CA ALA A 65 29.01 -3.95 26.99
C ALA A 65 30.46 -3.52 26.68
N ALA A 66 30.88 -2.36 27.19
CA ALA A 66 32.24 -1.84 27.02
C ALA A 66 33.28 -2.70 27.74
N LEU A 67 33.04 -3.07 29.00
CA LEU A 67 33.95 -3.90 29.79
C LEU A 67 34.14 -5.30 29.20
N GLU A 68 33.09 -5.88 28.65
CA GLU A 68 33.13 -7.23 28.06
C GLU A 68 33.75 -7.23 26.65
N ASN A 69 33.91 -6.07 26.02
CA ASN A 69 34.38 -5.95 24.65
C ASN A 69 35.34 -4.75 24.49
N PRO A 70 36.53 -4.81 25.12
CA PRO A 70 37.45 -3.67 25.23
C PRO A 70 37.96 -3.14 23.87
N ASP A 71 38.05 -3.99 22.86
CA ASP A 71 38.56 -3.62 21.52
C ASP A 71 37.44 -3.23 20.53
N ALA A 72 36.18 -3.29 20.94
CA ALA A 72 35.03 -3.03 20.08
C ALA A 72 34.67 -1.54 20.00
N GLN A 73 33.99 -1.15 18.92
CA GLN A 73 33.28 0.12 18.87
C GLN A 73 31.94 -0.05 19.59
N ILE A 74 31.78 0.61 20.73
CA ILE A 74 30.52 0.63 21.48
C ILE A 74 29.67 1.79 20.96
N ILE A 75 28.45 1.46 20.54
CA ILE A 75 27.47 2.41 20.00
C ILE A 75 26.26 2.34 20.92
N TYR A 76 25.88 3.47 21.51
CA TYR A 76 24.71 3.56 22.37
C TYR A 76 23.60 4.32 21.66
N LYS A 77 22.44 3.69 21.53
CA LYS A 77 21.21 4.32 21.02
C LYS A 77 20.22 4.52 22.17
N PRO A 78 20.14 5.72 22.77
CA PRO A 78 19.15 6.02 23.80
C PRO A 78 17.72 5.91 23.28
N HIS A 79 16.77 5.68 24.18
CA HIS A 79 15.35 5.73 23.81
C HIS A 79 14.93 7.19 23.54
N PRO A 80 14.15 7.48 22.47
CA PRO A 80 13.71 8.85 22.15
C PRO A 80 13.02 9.58 23.32
N ASP A 81 12.17 8.88 24.09
CA ASP A 81 11.48 9.44 25.25
C ASP A 81 12.44 9.87 26.39
N VAL A 82 13.61 9.24 26.49
CA VAL A 82 14.65 9.62 27.47
C VAL A 82 15.38 10.89 27.01
N LEU A 83 15.66 10.99 25.71
CA LEU A 83 16.29 12.18 25.11
C LEU A 83 15.39 13.41 25.24
N THR A 84 14.10 13.26 24.93
CA THR A 84 13.10 14.35 24.93
C THR A 84 12.66 14.77 26.33
N GLY A 85 13.07 14.08 27.40
CA GLY A 85 12.78 14.46 28.79
C GLY A 85 11.33 14.23 29.20
N LEU A 86 10.55 13.44 28.45
CA LEU A 86 9.14 13.14 28.73
C LEU A 86 8.97 12.23 29.96
N ARG A 87 10.05 11.59 30.43
CA ARG A 87 10.11 10.73 31.61
C ARG A 87 11.26 11.13 32.52
N LYS A 88 11.14 10.78 33.81
CA LYS A 88 12.22 10.97 34.80
C LYS A 88 13.46 10.19 34.36
N ARG A 89 14.58 10.89 34.14
CA ARG A 89 15.87 10.28 33.79
C ARG A 89 16.43 9.50 34.99
N LEU A 90 16.61 8.18 34.89
CA LEU A 90 17.45 7.41 35.83
C LEU A 90 18.85 7.16 35.23
N SER A 91 18.94 7.13 33.89
CA SER A 91 20.20 7.21 33.13
C SER A 91 20.44 8.58 32.47
N ASP A 92 21.71 8.97 32.36
CA ASP A 92 22.16 10.13 31.58
C ASP A 92 23.16 9.68 30.49
N PRO A 93 22.79 9.75 29.20
CA PRO A 93 23.67 9.33 28.10
C PRO A 93 25.03 10.04 28.07
N SER A 94 25.13 11.27 28.57
CA SER A 94 26.40 12.02 28.59
C SER A 94 27.48 11.37 29.48
N LEU A 95 27.06 10.61 30.50
CA LEU A 95 27.98 9.96 31.44
C LEU A 95 28.68 8.72 30.88
N VAL A 96 28.34 8.30 29.65
CA VAL A 96 28.94 7.13 28.99
C VAL A 96 29.59 7.48 27.65
N GLU A 97 29.68 8.77 27.29
CA GLU A 97 30.33 9.23 26.05
C GLU A 97 31.84 8.92 26.02
N ASN A 98 32.46 8.76 27.18
CA ASN A 98 33.86 8.35 27.29
C ASN A 98 34.11 6.89 26.90
N VAL A 99 33.07 6.05 26.85
CA VAL A 99 33.17 4.61 26.52
C VAL A 99 32.31 4.19 25.34
N ALA A 100 31.39 5.03 24.88
CA ALA A 100 30.47 4.73 23.80
C ALA A 100 30.19 5.94 22.91
N GLN A 101 30.03 5.68 21.61
CA GLN A 101 29.47 6.64 20.67
C GLN A 101 27.96 6.73 20.88
N VAL A 102 27.46 7.85 21.40
CA VAL A 102 26.04 8.06 21.68
C VAL A 102 25.31 8.63 20.45
N LEU A 103 24.24 7.97 20.03
CA LEU A 103 23.42 8.38 18.90
C LEU A 103 22.26 9.28 19.34
N TYR A 104 22.46 10.59 19.25
CA TYR A 104 21.41 11.57 19.55
C TYR A 104 20.42 11.78 18.40
N GLU A 105 20.83 11.45 17.18
CA GLU A 105 20.01 11.63 15.98
C GLU A 105 18.95 10.52 15.83
N PRO A 106 17.79 10.82 15.22
CA PRO A 106 16.75 9.84 14.97
C PRO A 106 17.17 8.86 13.87
N VAL A 107 17.72 7.72 14.26
CA VAL A 107 18.06 6.60 13.36
C VAL A 107 17.01 5.49 13.44
N SER A 108 16.63 4.93 12.28
CA SER A 108 15.74 3.75 12.21
C SER A 108 16.42 2.53 12.86
N ILE A 109 15.65 1.62 13.44
CA ILE A 109 16.22 0.38 14.02
C ILE A 109 16.85 -0.49 12.93
N SER A 110 16.25 -0.54 11.74
CA SER A 110 16.78 -1.35 10.65
C SER A 110 18.15 -0.86 10.19
N ASP A 111 18.35 0.45 10.06
CA ASP A 111 19.64 1.01 9.67
C ASP A 111 20.65 0.91 10.82
N ALA A 112 20.22 1.14 12.06
CA ALA A 112 21.08 1.00 13.23
C ALA A 112 21.67 -0.42 13.39
N LEU A 113 20.99 -1.45 12.88
CA LEU A 113 21.42 -2.84 12.96
C LEU A 113 22.31 -3.29 11.81
N SER A 114 22.41 -2.55 10.70
CA SER A 114 22.96 -3.06 9.43
C SER A 114 24.44 -3.49 9.51
N THR A 115 25.24 -2.83 10.35
CA THR A 115 26.68 -3.10 10.48
C THR A 115 27.08 -3.66 11.85
N ILE A 116 26.10 -4.02 12.67
CA ILE A 116 26.30 -4.45 14.07
C ILE A 116 26.63 -5.93 14.15
N ASP A 117 27.60 -6.30 14.97
CA ASP A 117 28.01 -7.69 15.17
C ASP A 117 27.39 -8.29 16.44
N HIS A 118 27.10 -7.46 17.45
CA HIS A 118 26.52 -7.89 18.72
C HIS A 118 25.62 -6.79 19.31
N LEU A 119 24.45 -7.15 19.80
CA LEU A 119 23.53 -6.26 20.49
C LEU A 119 23.40 -6.59 21.98
N TYR A 120 23.41 -5.55 22.82
CA TYR A 120 23.10 -5.63 24.25
C TYR A 120 21.78 -4.90 24.53
N THR A 121 20.90 -5.55 25.30
CA THR A 121 19.62 -4.96 25.70
C THR A 121 19.14 -5.52 27.04
N ILE A 122 18.20 -4.83 27.70
CA ILE A 122 17.53 -5.35 28.89
C ILE A 122 16.41 -6.28 28.45
N THR A 123 15.37 -5.74 27.82
CA THR A 123 14.17 -6.47 27.36
C THR A 123 13.62 -5.95 26.03
N SER A 124 14.36 -5.10 25.31
CA SER A 124 13.85 -4.41 24.13
C SER A 124 13.46 -5.38 23.02
N LEU A 125 12.35 -5.09 22.32
CA LEU A 125 11.97 -5.80 21.11
C LEU A 125 13.08 -5.76 20.04
N THR A 126 13.92 -4.71 20.05
CA THR A 126 15.06 -4.59 19.12
C THR A 126 16.01 -5.78 19.23
N GLY A 127 16.13 -6.41 20.41
CA GLY A 127 16.93 -7.63 20.51
C GLY A 127 16.35 -8.79 19.71
N PHE A 128 15.02 -8.90 19.60
CA PHE A 128 14.43 -9.88 18.68
C PHE A 128 14.68 -9.51 17.21
N GLU A 129 14.56 -8.22 16.86
CA GLU A 129 14.85 -7.76 15.49
C GLU A 129 16.31 -7.99 15.07
N ALA A 130 17.25 -7.95 16.02
CA ALA A 130 18.65 -8.31 15.80
C ALA A 130 18.81 -9.82 15.56
N LEU A 131 18.11 -10.68 16.31
CA LEU A 131 18.11 -12.13 16.07
C LEU A 131 17.58 -12.48 14.68
N LEU A 132 16.54 -11.78 14.20
CA LEU A 132 16.02 -11.97 12.83
C LEU A 132 17.09 -11.71 11.76
N ARG A 133 18.08 -10.87 12.05
CA ARG A 133 19.21 -10.52 11.17
C ARG A 133 20.45 -11.41 11.41
N GLY A 134 20.36 -12.41 12.29
CA GLY A 134 21.50 -13.26 12.65
C GLY A 134 22.55 -12.57 13.53
N ILE A 135 22.22 -11.42 14.14
CA ILE A 135 23.12 -10.70 15.03
C ILE A 135 23.13 -11.39 16.40
N ARG A 136 24.31 -11.50 17.03
CA ARG A 136 24.42 -12.04 18.39
C ARG A 136 23.76 -11.10 19.38
N VAL A 137 22.97 -11.62 20.32
CA VAL A 137 22.25 -10.79 21.29
C VAL A 137 22.52 -11.24 22.73
N THR A 138 22.91 -10.29 23.57
CA THR A 138 22.96 -10.45 25.02
C THR A 138 21.75 -9.76 25.65
N THR A 139 21.00 -10.50 26.47
CA THR A 139 19.84 -9.97 27.21
C THR A 139 20.13 -9.96 28.70
N VAL A 140 19.94 -8.79 29.33
CA VAL A 140 20.07 -8.66 30.78
C VAL A 140 18.80 -9.07 31.51
N GLY A 141 17.63 -8.71 30.98
CA GLY A 141 16.35 -9.20 31.47
C GLY A 141 15.95 -10.50 30.79
N SER A 142 14.68 -10.88 30.95
CA SER A 142 14.07 -12.05 30.35
C SER A 142 12.94 -11.69 29.38
N PRO A 143 13.23 -11.01 28.24
CA PRO A 143 12.21 -10.71 27.23
C PRO A 143 11.61 -11.99 26.64
N PHE A 144 10.53 -11.89 25.86
CA PHE A 144 9.79 -13.07 25.36
C PHE A 144 10.66 -14.04 24.53
N TYR A 145 11.72 -13.53 23.89
CA TYR A 145 12.60 -14.26 22.99
C TYR A 145 13.87 -14.83 23.66
N SER A 146 14.15 -14.51 24.94
CA SER A 146 15.30 -15.08 25.65
C SER A 146 15.00 -16.45 26.27
N GLY A 147 15.99 -17.18 26.76
CA GLY A 147 15.79 -18.49 27.41
C GLY A 147 15.45 -19.64 26.47
N TRP A 148 15.44 -19.41 25.16
CA TRP A 148 15.19 -20.43 24.13
C TRP A 148 16.49 -20.91 23.45
N GLY A 149 17.65 -20.48 23.93
CA GLY A 149 18.96 -20.80 23.34
C GLY A 149 19.37 -19.90 22.17
N LEU A 150 18.64 -18.80 21.92
CA LEU A 150 18.93 -17.83 20.86
C LEU A 150 19.81 -16.66 21.32
N THR A 151 19.94 -16.46 22.63
CA THR A 151 20.54 -15.29 23.25
C THR A 151 21.55 -15.69 24.32
N ASP A 152 22.50 -14.81 24.60
CA ASP A 152 23.32 -14.85 25.81
C ASP A 152 22.52 -14.22 26.97
N ASP A 153 21.98 -15.07 27.82
CA ASP A 153 21.02 -14.70 28.86
C ASP A 153 21.71 -14.45 30.20
N ARG A 154 21.67 -13.20 30.68
CA ARG A 154 22.18 -12.86 32.02
C ARG A 154 21.15 -13.06 33.13
N GLN A 155 19.91 -13.34 32.76
CA GLN A 155 18.85 -13.76 33.66
C GLN A 155 18.25 -15.08 33.16
N THR A 156 18.38 -16.12 33.98
CA THR A 156 17.81 -17.44 33.67
C THR A 156 16.29 -17.43 33.79
N ASN A 157 15.61 -18.25 32.99
CA ASN A 157 14.16 -18.45 33.06
C ASN A 157 13.83 -19.94 33.14
N SER A 158 13.56 -20.42 34.36
CA SER A 158 13.29 -21.84 34.62
C SER A 158 12.04 -22.40 33.94
N ARG A 159 11.16 -21.55 33.40
CA ARG A 159 9.97 -22.00 32.67
C ARG A 159 10.27 -22.32 31.20
N ARG A 160 11.42 -21.89 30.67
CA ARG A 160 11.83 -22.11 29.28
C ARG A 160 12.90 -23.20 29.24
N GLN A 161 12.47 -24.42 28.89
CA GLN A 161 13.33 -25.62 28.91
C GLN A 161 13.62 -26.17 27.51
N ARG A 162 13.07 -25.53 26.47
CA ARG A 162 13.24 -25.94 25.07
C ARG A 162 14.30 -25.07 24.39
N ARG A 163 14.98 -25.65 23.41
CA ARG A 163 15.70 -24.88 22.41
C ARG A 163 14.78 -24.64 21.22
N LEU A 164 14.64 -23.40 20.79
CA LEU A 164 13.83 -23.01 19.64
C LEU A 164 14.69 -22.33 18.59
N THR A 165 14.30 -22.43 17.33
CA THR A 165 14.86 -21.60 16.27
C THR A 165 14.23 -20.20 16.27
N VAL A 166 14.87 -19.24 15.60
CA VAL A 166 14.32 -17.88 15.50
C VAL A 166 12.98 -17.89 14.74
N GLU A 167 12.79 -18.79 13.78
CA GLU A 167 11.54 -18.96 13.03
C GLU A 167 10.41 -19.48 13.91
N GLU A 168 10.70 -20.38 14.86
CA GLU A 168 9.70 -20.91 15.79
C GLU A 168 9.24 -19.82 16.78
N VAL A 169 10.19 -19.03 17.32
CA VAL A 169 9.85 -17.89 18.18
C VAL A 169 9.07 -16.83 17.39
N PHE A 170 9.47 -16.57 16.13
CA PHE A 170 8.76 -15.66 15.24
C PHE A 170 7.34 -16.16 14.94
N ALA A 171 7.17 -17.44 14.61
CA ALA A 171 5.85 -18.01 14.37
C ALA A 171 4.94 -17.86 15.60
N GLY A 172 5.47 -18.16 16.79
CA GLY A 172 4.75 -17.96 18.05
C GLY A 172 4.32 -16.52 18.27
N ALA A 173 5.25 -15.57 18.18
CA ALA A 173 4.99 -14.17 18.53
C ALA A 173 4.24 -13.37 17.44
N TYR A 174 4.63 -13.54 16.18
CA TYR A 174 4.15 -12.71 15.06
C TYR A 174 3.04 -13.39 14.25
N ILE A 175 2.97 -14.72 14.19
CA ILE A 175 1.95 -15.40 13.37
C ILE A 175 0.76 -15.85 14.22
N LEU A 176 1.03 -16.47 15.38
CA LEU A 176 0.00 -17.10 16.20
C LEU A 176 -0.53 -16.18 17.31
N TYR A 177 0.34 -15.43 17.97
CA TYR A 177 -0.04 -14.61 19.11
C TYR A 177 -0.61 -13.23 18.71
N SER A 178 -0.08 -12.64 17.64
CA SER A 178 -0.45 -11.30 17.21
C SER A 178 -1.71 -11.30 16.31
N ASN A 179 -2.56 -10.27 16.47
CA ASN A 179 -3.67 -10.01 15.57
C ASN A 179 -3.36 -8.80 14.68
N TYR A 180 -3.66 -8.91 13.38
CA TYR A 180 -3.47 -7.83 12.42
C TYR A 180 -4.83 -7.37 11.91
N ILE A 181 -4.99 -6.05 11.82
CA ILE A 181 -6.22 -5.40 11.38
C ILE A 181 -5.83 -4.42 10.28
N ASN A 182 -6.54 -4.46 9.16
CA ASN A 182 -6.40 -3.45 8.14
C ASN A 182 -6.95 -2.12 8.70
N PRO A 183 -6.13 -1.06 8.87
CA PRO A 183 -6.59 0.18 9.47
C PRO A 183 -7.62 0.94 8.61
N TYR A 184 -7.77 0.59 7.33
CA TYR A 184 -8.73 1.19 6.41
C TYR A 184 -10.06 0.42 6.40
N THR A 185 -10.03 -0.89 6.13
CA THR A 185 -11.27 -1.70 6.07
C THR A 185 -11.78 -2.15 7.43
N LYS A 186 -10.94 -2.06 8.47
CA LYS A 186 -11.18 -2.59 9.84
C LYS A 186 -11.31 -4.11 9.91
N GLU A 187 -11.05 -4.81 8.82
CA GLU A 187 -11.11 -6.27 8.76
C GLU A 187 -9.84 -6.92 9.32
N LYS A 188 -9.99 -8.14 9.84
CA LYS A 188 -8.85 -8.95 10.26
C LYS A 188 -8.08 -9.41 9.03
N ILE A 189 -6.76 -9.24 9.08
CA ILE A 189 -5.83 -9.71 8.04
C ILE A 189 -4.77 -10.60 8.66
N ASP A 190 -4.05 -11.35 7.84
CA ASP A 190 -2.85 -12.05 8.27
C ASP A 190 -1.61 -11.12 8.24
N ILE A 191 -0.49 -11.61 8.78
CA ILE A 191 0.75 -10.84 8.83
C ILE A 191 1.32 -10.54 7.44
N VAL A 192 1.14 -11.40 6.45
CA VAL A 192 1.70 -11.19 5.11
C VAL A 192 1.01 -9.98 4.49
N LYS A 193 -0.34 -9.97 4.51
CA LYS A 193 -1.14 -8.82 4.10
C LYS A 193 -0.84 -7.57 4.90
N ALA A 194 -0.57 -7.70 6.20
CA ALA A 194 -0.19 -6.56 7.03
C ALA A 194 1.16 -5.95 6.61
N LEU A 195 2.13 -6.77 6.21
CA LEU A 195 3.42 -6.30 5.68
C LEU A 195 3.28 -5.68 4.30
N ASP A 196 2.48 -6.27 3.41
CA ASP A 196 2.14 -5.69 2.10
C ASP A 196 1.51 -4.31 2.27
N LEU A 197 0.59 -4.20 3.21
CA LEU A 197 -0.09 -2.96 3.55
C LEU A 197 0.88 -1.91 4.12
N LEU A 198 1.75 -2.29 5.05
CA LEU A 198 2.75 -1.38 5.60
C LEU A 198 3.71 -0.88 4.53
N ASP A 199 4.16 -1.75 3.62
CA ASP A 199 5.00 -1.36 2.48
C ASP A 199 4.26 -0.40 1.53
N TRP A 200 2.99 -0.70 1.23
CA TRP A 200 2.14 0.22 0.47
C TRP A 200 2.03 1.58 1.16
N MET A 201 1.80 1.63 2.47
CA MET A 201 1.68 2.88 3.23
C MET A 201 2.98 3.69 3.21
N LYS A 202 4.13 3.02 3.33
CA LYS A 202 5.46 3.64 3.22
C LYS A 202 5.69 4.25 1.83
N THR A 203 5.44 3.47 0.78
CA THR A 203 5.73 3.87 -0.61
C THR A 203 4.79 4.96 -1.12
N THR A 204 3.53 4.95 -0.67
CA THR A 204 2.50 5.90 -1.11
C THR A 204 2.40 7.13 -0.21
N LYS A 205 3.05 7.09 0.97
CA LYS A 205 2.96 8.09 2.05
C LYS A 205 1.54 8.28 2.60
N VAL A 206 0.69 7.27 2.43
CA VAL A 206 -0.69 7.28 2.89
C VAL A 206 -0.73 6.73 4.30
N GLN A 207 -1.23 7.54 5.23
CA GLN A 207 -1.43 7.13 6.62
C GLN A 207 -2.91 6.74 6.83
N PRO A 208 -3.28 6.11 7.95
CA PRO A 208 -4.67 5.88 8.32
C PRO A 208 -5.24 7.08 9.10
N ILE A 209 -6.48 7.44 8.78
CA ILE A 209 -7.10 8.76 8.95
C ILE A 209 -6.97 9.35 10.36
N ASP A 210 -6.70 10.66 10.45
CA ASP A 210 -7.05 11.44 11.66
C ASP A 210 -8.58 11.61 11.79
N LYS A 211 -9.06 12.25 12.86
CA LYS A 211 -10.49 12.35 13.18
C LYS A 211 -11.34 13.09 12.12
N GLN A 212 -10.76 13.64 11.05
CA GLN A 212 -11.43 14.53 10.09
C GLN A 212 -11.55 13.96 8.66
N GLY A 213 -11.12 12.72 8.41
CA GLY A 213 -11.63 11.99 7.24
C GLY A 213 -11.01 12.29 5.88
N LEU A 214 -9.90 13.04 5.77
CA LEU A 214 -9.28 13.33 4.48
C LEU A 214 -7.77 13.10 4.45
N TYR A 215 -7.31 12.21 3.56
CA TYR A 215 -5.96 12.31 2.97
C TYR A 215 -6.03 12.85 1.55
N SER A 216 -5.03 13.67 1.24
CA SER A 216 -4.83 14.29 -0.06
C SER A 216 -4.41 13.28 -1.13
N ASN A 217 -5.30 13.05 -2.11
CA ASN A 217 -5.00 12.68 -3.49
C ASN A 217 -4.47 11.26 -3.75
N SER A 218 -5.37 10.33 -4.13
CA SER A 218 -5.06 8.95 -4.55
C SER A 218 -4.10 8.82 -5.75
N LYS A 219 -3.72 9.93 -6.41
CA LYS A 219 -2.86 9.98 -7.61
C LYS A 219 -1.61 9.07 -7.55
N ALA A 220 -0.88 9.06 -6.43
CA ALA A 220 0.33 8.24 -6.31
C ALA A 220 0.00 6.73 -6.35
N VAL A 221 -1.10 6.36 -5.72
CA VAL A 221 -1.61 4.98 -5.70
C VAL A 221 -2.15 4.59 -7.06
N ILE A 222 -2.89 5.48 -7.73
CA ILE A 222 -3.36 5.25 -9.09
C ILE A 222 -2.19 5.06 -10.06
N ALA A 223 -1.11 5.85 -9.92
CA ALA A 223 0.10 5.66 -10.71
C ALA A 223 0.75 4.28 -10.46
N LYS A 224 0.79 3.82 -9.21
CA LYS A 224 1.29 2.47 -8.86
C LYS A 224 0.44 1.37 -9.48
N ILE A 225 -0.90 1.46 -9.37
CA ILE A 225 -1.84 0.50 -9.98
C ILE A 225 -1.62 0.43 -11.50
N ASN A 226 -1.52 1.58 -12.17
CA ASN A 226 -1.29 1.61 -13.61
C ASN A 226 0.04 0.96 -14.00
N LYS A 227 1.09 1.15 -13.19
CA LYS A 227 2.39 0.49 -13.40
C LYS A 227 2.30 -1.03 -13.18
N GLN A 228 1.62 -1.49 -12.14
CA GLN A 228 1.42 -2.92 -11.91
C GLN A 228 0.69 -3.58 -13.09
N LEU A 229 -0.34 -2.92 -13.62
CA LEU A 229 -1.05 -3.38 -14.81
C LEU A 229 -0.14 -3.41 -16.04
N SER A 230 0.68 -2.39 -16.28
CA SER A 230 1.63 -2.40 -17.41
C SER A 230 2.70 -3.48 -17.30
N ASP A 231 3.09 -3.81 -16.07
CA ASP A 231 4.08 -4.85 -15.75
C ASP A 231 3.46 -6.27 -15.75
N GLY A 232 2.16 -6.41 -16.07
CA GLY A 232 1.45 -7.69 -16.09
C GLY A 232 1.09 -8.26 -14.70
N LYS A 233 1.25 -7.46 -13.64
CA LYS A 233 1.02 -7.85 -12.23
C LYS A 233 -0.43 -7.63 -11.81
N VAL A 234 -1.35 -8.36 -12.43
CA VAL A 234 -2.81 -8.14 -12.28
C VAL A 234 -3.30 -8.35 -10.85
N GLU A 235 -2.85 -9.41 -10.16
CA GLU A 235 -3.25 -9.65 -8.75
C GLU A 235 -2.73 -8.56 -7.80
N GLU A 236 -1.48 -8.11 -7.97
CA GLU A 236 -0.95 -7.00 -7.16
C GLU A 236 -1.72 -5.69 -7.39
N ALA A 237 -2.16 -5.45 -8.64
CA ALA A 237 -2.97 -4.29 -9.00
C ALA A 237 -4.36 -4.36 -8.36
N LYS A 238 -4.94 -5.57 -8.25
CA LYS A 238 -6.24 -5.81 -7.60
C LYS A 238 -6.17 -5.49 -6.12
N ASP A 239 -5.19 -6.06 -5.42
CA ASP A 239 -4.95 -5.76 -4.00
C ASP A 239 -4.74 -4.26 -3.77
N SER A 240 -3.94 -3.62 -4.63
CA SER A 240 -3.66 -2.18 -4.53
C SER A 240 -4.90 -1.32 -4.78
N ALA A 241 -5.80 -1.74 -5.66
CA ALA A 241 -7.04 -1.02 -5.98
C ALA A 241 -8.12 -1.20 -4.90
N ASP A 242 -8.27 -2.40 -4.33
CA ASP A 242 -9.14 -2.62 -3.17
C ASP A 242 -8.68 -1.78 -1.98
N LEU A 243 -7.37 -1.70 -1.78
CA LEU A 243 -6.80 -0.86 -0.75
C LEU A 243 -7.01 0.63 -1.02
N ALA A 244 -6.90 1.08 -2.27
CA ALA A 244 -7.18 2.46 -2.64
C ALA A 244 -8.63 2.85 -2.32
N VAL A 245 -9.60 2.01 -2.67
CA VAL A 245 -11.01 2.25 -2.35
C VAL A 245 -11.23 2.30 -0.85
N GLY A 246 -10.67 1.35 -0.09
CA GLY A 246 -10.76 1.35 1.37
C GLY A 246 -10.10 2.56 2.02
N ALA A 247 -8.98 3.04 1.46
CA ALA A 247 -8.17 4.09 2.06
C ALA A 247 -8.66 5.51 1.74
N TYR A 248 -9.09 5.76 0.50
CA TYR A 248 -9.48 7.10 0.05
C TYR A 248 -10.97 7.23 -0.16
N GLY A 249 -11.63 6.17 -0.64
CA GLY A 249 -13.03 6.22 -1.05
C GLY A 249 -13.32 7.35 -2.05
N ASP A 250 -12.33 7.78 -2.84
CA ASP A 250 -12.46 8.86 -3.81
C ASP A 250 -12.81 8.34 -5.22
N ILE A 251 -13.25 9.24 -6.09
CA ILE A 251 -13.68 8.92 -7.45
C ILE A 251 -12.58 8.14 -8.20
N ASP A 252 -11.33 8.63 -8.12
CA ASP A 252 -10.22 8.05 -8.86
C ASP A 252 -9.91 6.61 -8.39
N SER A 253 -10.06 6.31 -7.10
CA SER A 253 -9.90 4.96 -6.53
C SER A 253 -10.96 3.98 -7.03
N TYR A 254 -12.23 4.39 -7.03
CA TYR A 254 -13.31 3.54 -7.55
C TYR A 254 -13.17 3.28 -9.06
N LEU A 255 -12.82 4.30 -9.85
CA LEU A 255 -12.59 4.13 -11.29
C LEU A 255 -11.37 3.25 -11.59
N ALA A 256 -10.32 3.32 -10.76
CA ALA A 256 -9.16 2.45 -10.87
C ALA A 256 -9.51 1.00 -10.55
N ARG A 257 -10.26 0.74 -9.46
CA ARG A 257 -10.69 -0.62 -9.14
C ARG A 257 -11.59 -1.23 -10.21
N ALA A 258 -12.56 -0.46 -10.72
CA ALA A 258 -13.39 -0.91 -11.83
C ALA A 258 -12.56 -1.32 -13.05
N ARG A 259 -11.51 -0.54 -13.38
CA ARG A 259 -10.60 -0.85 -14.48
C ARG A 259 -9.80 -2.13 -14.25
N VAL A 260 -9.25 -2.30 -13.04
CA VAL A 260 -8.51 -3.51 -12.69
C VAL A 260 -9.39 -4.74 -12.81
N LYS A 261 -10.63 -4.69 -12.31
CA LYS A 261 -11.62 -5.77 -12.43
C LYS A 261 -11.86 -6.16 -13.89
N VAL A 262 -12.16 -5.18 -14.76
CA VAL A 262 -12.35 -5.43 -16.20
C VAL A 262 -11.12 -6.10 -16.83
N LEU A 263 -9.92 -5.60 -16.54
CA LEU A 263 -8.68 -6.17 -17.08
C LEU A 263 -8.35 -7.56 -16.52
N SER A 264 -8.81 -7.87 -15.31
CA SER A 264 -8.70 -9.20 -14.71
C SER A 264 -9.77 -10.19 -15.18
N GLY A 265 -10.70 -9.77 -16.04
CA GLY A 265 -11.81 -10.61 -16.52
C GLY A 265 -12.99 -10.69 -15.55
N GLU A 266 -12.96 -9.96 -14.43
CA GLU A 266 -14.11 -9.78 -13.54
C GLU A 266 -15.09 -8.79 -14.18
N LEU A 267 -16.12 -9.31 -14.84
CA LEU A 267 -17.19 -8.55 -15.46
C LEU A 267 -18.48 -8.63 -14.63
N GLY A 268 -19.44 -7.74 -14.91
CA GLY A 268 -20.77 -7.76 -14.30
C GLY A 268 -20.96 -6.78 -13.15
N GLU A 269 -21.91 -7.09 -12.27
CA GLU A 269 -22.48 -6.13 -11.30
C GLU A 269 -21.43 -5.48 -10.38
N SER A 270 -20.35 -6.18 -10.06
CA SER A 270 -19.26 -5.66 -9.21
C SER A 270 -18.52 -4.46 -9.85
N VAL A 271 -18.31 -4.50 -11.17
CA VAL A 271 -17.68 -3.39 -11.93
C VAL A 271 -18.65 -2.23 -12.05
N LYS A 272 -19.91 -2.54 -12.42
CA LYS A 272 -20.99 -1.57 -12.55
C LYS A 272 -21.15 -0.75 -11.26
N LYS A 273 -21.16 -1.45 -10.11
CA LYS A 273 -21.31 -0.83 -8.79
C LYS A 273 -20.21 0.19 -8.48
N ASP A 274 -18.95 -0.12 -8.78
CA ASP A 274 -17.83 0.80 -8.54
C ASP A 274 -17.93 2.07 -9.38
N ILE A 275 -18.21 1.92 -10.68
CA ILE A 275 -18.34 3.07 -11.59
C ILE A 275 -19.57 3.90 -11.22
N LYS A 276 -20.71 3.26 -10.91
CA LYS A 276 -21.95 3.93 -10.51
C LYS A 276 -21.77 4.71 -9.22
N PHE A 277 -21.11 4.11 -8.22
CA PHE A 277 -20.80 4.80 -6.96
C PHE A 277 -19.94 6.05 -7.21
N ALA A 278 -18.90 5.95 -8.05
CA ALA A 278 -18.06 7.08 -8.41
C ALA A 278 -18.84 8.23 -9.09
N ILE A 279 -19.81 7.90 -9.95
CA ILE A 279 -20.68 8.89 -10.60
C ILE A 279 -21.61 9.56 -9.58
N GLU A 280 -22.24 8.77 -8.70
CA GLU A 280 -23.18 9.26 -7.69
C GLU A 280 -22.50 10.24 -6.72
N MET A 281 -21.25 9.97 -6.32
CA MET A 281 -20.44 10.89 -5.51
C MET A 281 -20.31 12.30 -6.12
N THR A 282 -20.34 12.40 -7.45
CA THR A 282 -20.18 13.69 -8.16
C THR A 282 -21.52 14.34 -8.49
N GLY A 283 -22.64 13.70 -8.13
CA GLY A 283 -23.96 14.10 -8.60
C GLY A 283 -24.09 14.03 -10.12
N TRP A 284 -23.47 13.03 -10.76
CA TRP A 284 -23.46 12.84 -12.21
C TRP A 284 -22.80 13.98 -13.00
N LYS A 285 -21.67 14.50 -12.48
CA LYS A 285 -20.94 15.63 -13.09
C LYS A 285 -19.51 15.30 -13.53
N ASP A 286 -18.90 14.21 -13.09
CA ASP A 286 -17.55 13.86 -13.55
C ASP A 286 -17.60 13.20 -14.94
N LYS A 287 -17.06 13.91 -15.95
CA LYS A 287 -17.02 13.45 -17.35
C LYS A 287 -16.34 12.09 -17.51
N ARG A 288 -15.25 11.84 -16.76
CA ARG A 288 -14.43 10.62 -16.89
C ARG A 288 -15.22 9.41 -16.40
N ALA A 289 -15.84 9.54 -15.23
CA ALA A 289 -16.69 8.50 -14.65
C ALA A 289 -17.89 8.19 -15.57
N LEU A 290 -18.57 9.24 -16.08
CA LEU A 290 -19.69 9.09 -17.00
C LEU A 290 -19.30 8.40 -18.32
N LEU A 291 -18.15 8.75 -18.91
CA LEU A 291 -17.66 8.09 -20.13
C LEU A 291 -17.38 6.60 -19.89
N GLN A 292 -16.77 6.26 -18.75
CA GLN A 292 -16.47 4.87 -18.40
C GLN A 292 -17.75 4.06 -18.20
N TYR A 293 -18.76 4.64 -17.55
CA TYR A 293 -20.07 4.00 -17.35
C TYR A 293 -20.85 3.82 -18.64
N ALA A 294 -20.91 4.86 -19.48
CA ALA A 294 -21.61 4.79 -20.75
C ALA A 294 -21.01 3.72 -21.67
N LYS A 295 -19.67 3.62 -21.71
CA LYS A 295 -18.97 2.55 -22.43
C LYS A 295 -19.33 1.17 -21.89
N TYR A 296 -19.22 1.00 -20.57
CA TYR A 296 -19.54 -0.27 -19.92
C TYR A 296 -20.97 -0.72 -20.22
N LEU A 297 -21.96 0.14 -20.02
CA LEU A 297 -23.36 -0.18 -20.29
C LEU A 297 -23.58 -0.53 -21.77
N TRP A 298 -23.02 0.26 -22.69
CA TRP A 298 -23.22 0.03 -24.12
C TRP A 298 -22.61 -1.31 -24.58
N GLU A 299 -21.45 -1.68 -24.04
CA GLU A 299 -20.74 -2.90 -24.39
C GLU A 299 -21.39 -4.16 -23.80
N PHE A 300 -21.87 -4.10 -22.55
CA PHE A 300 -22.32 -5.28 -21.81
C PHE A 300 -23.84 -5.39 -21.60
N GLU A 301 -24.57 -4.28 -21.61
CA GLU A 301 -26.01 -4.23 -21.31
C GLU A 301 -26.87 -3.69 -22.47
N GLY A 302 -26.23 -3.09 -23.48
CA GLY A 302 -26.90 -2.43 -24.58
C GLY A 302 -27.53 -1.09 -24.19
N TYR A 303 -28.37 -0.53 -25.06
CA TYR A 303 -28.98 0.77 -24.83
C TYR A 303 -30.23 0.67 -23.95
N ASP A 304 -30.15 1.21 -22.73
CA ASP A 304 -31.22 1.19 -21.74
C ASP A 304 -31.47 2.57 -21.10
N LYS A 305 -32.29 2.61 -20.03
CA LYS A 305 -32.59 3.85 -19.30
C LYS A 305 -31.36 4.42 -18.60
N GLU A 306 -30.46 3.59 -18.08
CA GLU A 306 -29.24 4.07 -17.43
C GLU A 306 -28.25 4.66 -18.44
N LEU A 307 -28.06 4.02 -19.60
CA LEU A 307 -27.23 4.55 -20.68
C LEU A 307 -27.80 5.85 -21.23
N HIS A 308 -29.14 5.94 -21.37
CA HIS A 308 -29.79 7.19 -21.75
C HIS A 308 -29.51 8.34 -20.77
N LYS A 309 -29.55 8.04 -19.47
CA LYS A 309 -29.23 9.02 -18.42
C LYS A 309 -27.77 9.46 -18.49
N ALA A 310 -26.84 8.52 -18.65
CA ALA A 310 -25.41 8.79 -18.73
C ALA A 310 -25.05 9.62 -19.98
N THR A 311 -25.55 9.23 -21.16
CA THR A 311 -25.34 9.97 -22.42
C THR A 311 -25.96 11.36 -22.37
N SER A 312 -27.13 11.53 -21.75
CA SER A 312 -27.75 12.85 -21.55
C SER A 312 -26.97 13.75 -20.60
N ALA A 313 -26.35 13.19 -19.55
CA ALA A 313 -25.46 13.94 -18.66
C ALA A 313 -24.18 14.34 -19.41
N LEU A 314 -23.58 13.43 -20.19
CA LEU A 314 -22.40 13.69 -21.01
C LEU A 314 -22.63 14.80 -22.03
N ALA A 315 -23.76 14.81 -22.73
CA ALA A 315 -24.09 15.83 -23.74
C ALA A 315 -24.10 17.28 -23.19
N ARG A 316 -24.28 17.45 -21.87
CA ARG A 316 -24.24 18.75 -21.21
C ARG A 316 -22.81 19.27 -20.98
N HIS A 317 -21.79 18.42 -21.06
CA HIS A 317 -20.41 18.86 -20.93
C HIS A 317 -19.96 19.66 -22.15
N ASP A 318 -19.25 20.77 -21.91
CA ASP A 318 -18.68 21.62 -22.96
C ASP A 318 -17.24 21.23 -23.34
N THR A 319 -16.66 20.28 -22.62
CA THR A 319 -15.26 19.83 -22.77
C THR A 319 -15.14 18.45 -23.41
N LEU A 320 -16.14 18.04 -24.20
CA LEU A 320 -16.07 16.79 -24.95
C LEU A 320 -15.07 16.92 -26.10
N THR A 321 -14.22 15.90 -26.25
CA THR A 321 -13.42 15.77 -27.48
C THR A 321 -14.32 15.32 -28.63
N VAL A 322 -13.87 15.54 -29.88
CA VAL A 322 -14.60 15.08 -31.07
C VAL A 322 -14.86 13.57 -31.02
N ASN A 323 -13.90 12.77 -30.55
CA ASN A 323 -14.04 11.31 -30.45
C ASN A 323 -15.04 10.90 -29.35
N GLU A 324 -15.01 11.56 -28.19
CA GLU A 324 -15.99 11.35 -27.12
C GLU A 324 -17.40 11.68 -27.61
N ALA A 325 -17.56 12.80 -28.31
CA ALA A 325 -18.85 13.21 -28.86
C ALA A 325 -19.35 12.24 -29.94
N LYS A 326 -18.48 11.77 -30.85
CA LYS A 326 -18.83 10.73 -31.85
C LYS A 326 -19.29 9.43 -31.19
N MET A 327 -18.62 8.99 -30.13
CA MET A 327 -19.01 7.80 -29.38
C MET A 327 -20.39 7.96 -28.74
N ILE A 328 -20.67 9.12 -28.14
CA ILE A 328 -21.99 9.41 -27.56
C ILE A 328 -23.06 9.44 -28.66
N CYS A 329 -22.76 10.00 -29.84
CA CYS A 329 -23.68 9.95 -30.99
C CYS A 329 -23.99 8.50 -31.40
N ALA A 330 -22.99 7.62 -31.45
CA ALA A 330 -23.20 6.21 -31.79
C ALA A 330 -24.14 5.53 -30.78
N MET A 331 -23.91 5.72 -29.48
CA MET A 331 -24.80 5.22 -28.43
C MET A 331 -26.23 5.78 -28.62
N LEU A 332 -26.40 7.08 -28.82
CA LEU A 332 -27.71 7.71 -29.00
C LEU A 332 -28.46 7.20 -30.26
N CYS A 333 -27.73 6.87 -31.33
CA CYS A 333 -28.31 6.25 -32.53
C CYS A 333 -28.88 4.86 -32.23
N ASP A 334 -28.16 4.03 -31.46
CA ASP A 334 -28.66 2.70 -31.04
C ASP A 334 -29.94 2.81 -30.20
N GLY A 335 -30.09 3.92 -29.45
CA GLY A 335 -31.31 4.24 -28.71
C GLY A 335 -32.40 4.96 -29.52
N GLY A 336 -32.18 5.29 -30.79
CA GLY A 336 -33.13 6.03 -31.64
C GLY A 336 -33.29 7.52 -31.30
N PHE A 337 -32.37 8.14 -30.55
CA PHE A 337 -32.45 9.54 -30.08
C PHE A 337 -31.81 10.53 -31.06
N TYR A 338 -32.24 10.49 -32.31
CA TYR A 338 -31.53 11.19 -33.37
C TYR A 338 -31.53 12.73 -33.28
N GLY A 339 -32.56 13.35 -32.71
CA GLY A 339 -32.56 14.80 -32.46
C GLY A 339 -31.43 15.24 -31.51
N LYS A 340 -31.11 14.42 -30.50
CA LYS A 340 -29.97 14.68 -29.60
C LYS A 340 -28.62 14.51 -30.31
N VAL A 341 -28.56 13.66 -31.34
CA VAL A 341 -27.35 13.46 -32.16
C VAL A 341 -27.04 14.72 -32.96
N GLU A 342 -28.04 15.35 -33.57
CA GLU A 342 -27.86 16.63 -34.28
C GLU A 342 -27.34 17.73 -33.38
N ASP A 343 -27.96 17.89 -32.21
CA ASP A 343 -27.56 18.88 -31.22
C ASP A 343 -26.09 18.68 -30.84
N LEU A 344 -25.67 17.44 -30.63
CA LEU A 344 -24.30 17.12 -30.23
C LEU A 344 -23.29 17.32 -31.37
N ILE A 345 -23.65 16.99 -32.61
CA ILE A 345 -22.83 17.24 -33.81
C ILE A 345 -22.62 18.74 -34.00
N SER A 346 -23.70 19.52 -33.90
CA SER A 346 -23.69 20.99 -34.04
C SER A 346 -22.84 21.63 -32.94
N LYS A 347 -23.11 21.28 -31.67
CA LYS A 347 -22.43 21.81 -30.49
C LYS A 347 -20.92 21.56 -30.52
N ASN A 348 -20.49 20.37 -30.95
CA ASN A 348 -19.07 19.96 -30.92
C ASN A 348 -18.36 20.12 -32.27
N LYS A 349 -19.00 20.77 -33.26
CA LYS A 349 -18.45 21.01 -34.61
C LYS A 349 -17.89 19.74 -35.25
N ILE A 350 -18.60 18.62 -35.09
CA ILE A 350 -18.16 17.33 -35.62
C ILE A 350 -18.31 17.38 -37.15
N GLY A 351 -17.19 17.29 -37.87
CA GLY A 351 -17.21 17.19 -39.32
C GLY A 351 -18.03 15.98 -39.77
N LYS A 352 -18.89 16.17 -40.78
CA LYS A 352 -19.73 15.10 -41.35
C LYS A 352 -18.90 14.02 -42.07
N SER A 353 -17.63 14.29 -42.38
CA SER A 353 -16.69 13.32 -42.93
C SER A 353 -16.10 12.41 -41.83
N GLY A 354 -16.22 11.09 -42.00
CA GLY A 354 -15.63 10.11 -41.09
C GLY A 354 -16.47 9.76 -39.84
N LEU A 355 -17.80 9.81 -39.95
CA LEU A 355 -18.73 9.14 -39.03
C LEU A 355 -18.96 7.70 -39.51
N GLY A 356 -18.01 6.79 -39.23
CA GLY A 356 -18.21 5.34 -39.40
C GLY A 356 -18.79 4.74 -38.12
N TYR A 357 -19.75 3.81 -38.16
CA TYR A 357 -19.64 2.64 -39.04
C TYR A 357 -20.88 2.21 -39.86
N LEU A 358 -22.07 2.78 -39.67
CA LEU A 358 -23.22 2.48 -40.54
C LEU A 358 -23.98 3.75 -40.95
N SER A 359 -23.26 4.87 -41.17
CA SER A 359 -23.81 6.24 -41.20
C SER A 359 -24.62 6.54 -39.90
N LEU A 360 -24.93 7.74 -39.47
CA LEU A 360 -26.07 8.51 -40.01
C LEU A 360 -27.11 7.69 -40.82
N SER A 361 -27.31 6.37 -40.63
CA SER A 361 -28.05 5.50 -41.58
C SER A 361 -29.49 5.89 -41.80
N ALA A 362 -30.06 6.68 -40.91
CA ALA A 362 -31.40 7.22 -41.06
C ALA A 362 -31.45 8.75 -41.03
N TYR A 363 -30.31 9.46 -40.91
CA TYR A 363 -30.34 10.90 -40.67
C TYR A 363 -30.21 11.78 -41.93
N VAL A 364 -30.00 11.17 -43.10
CA VAL A 364 -30.07 11.89 -44.38
C VAL A 364 -31.09 11.22 -45.31
N ASP A 365 -32.03 10.43 -44.78
CA ASP A 365 -33.08 9.82 -45.60
C ASP A 365 -34.29 10.76 -45.78
N LYS A 366 -33.96 11.98 -46.23
CA LYS A 366 -34.83 12.84 -47.02
C LYS A 366 -34.13 13.18 -48.33
N SER A 367 -34.05 12.19 -49.22
CA SER A 367 -34.34 12.37 -50.64
C SER A 367 -34.62 11.00 -51.24
N GLU A 368 -35.84 10.85 -51.73
CA GLU A 368 -36.51 9.62 -52.15
C GLU A 368 -35.78 8.78 -53.22
N ASP A 369 -36.23 7.52 -53.27
CA ASP A 369 -36.05 6.52 -54.33
C ASP A 369 -34.72 5.76 -54.38
N SER A 370 -34.71 4.57 -53.76
CA SER A 370 -34.65 3.27 -54.44
C SER A 370 -33.80 2.19 -53.74
N PHE A 371 -34.27 0.94 -53.90
CA PHE A 371 -33.59 -0.35 -53.69
C PHE A 371 -33.58 -0.98 -52.29
N ALA A 372 -34.65 -1.75 -52.05
CA ALA A 372 -34.60 -2.99 -51.31
C ALA A 372 -33.45 -3.91 -51.80
N ASN A 373 -32.41 -4.16 -50.98
CA ASN A 373 -31.63 -5.41 -51.03
C ASN A 373 -30.49 -5.60 -49.98
N ASP A 374 -30.43 -4.89 -48.85
CA ASP A 374 -29.22 -4.91 -47.99
C ASP A 374 -29.30 -5.68 -46.65
N ASP A 375 -30.39 -6.40 -46.36
CA ASP A 375 -30.51 -7.21 -45.13
C ASP A 375 -29.52 -8.40 -45.05
N LYS A 376 -29.02 -8.89 -46.19
CA LYS A 376 -28.05 -10.00 -46.22
C LYS A 376 -26.61 -9.57 -45.96
N LYS A 377 -26.25 -8.28 -46.05
CA LYS A 377 -24.88 -7.80 -45.81
C LYS A 377 -24.61 -7.48 -44.33
N ALA A 378 -25.62 -7.07 -43.58
CA ALA A 378 -25.50 -6.79 -42.14
C ALA A 378 -25.11 -8.04 -41.32
N ALA A 379 -25.66 -9.22 -41.67
CA ALA A 379 -25.37 -10.48 -40.98
C ALA A 379 -23.94 -11.02 -41.24
N VAL A 380 -23.33 -10.68 -42.38
CA VAL A 380 -21.96 -11.10 -42.72
C VAL A 380 -20.90 -10.23 -42.02
N LEU A 381 -21.24 -8.97 -41.73
CA LEU A 381 -20.32 -8.02 -41.07
C LEU A 381 -20.24 -8.23 -39.56
N HIS A 382 -21.35 -8.63 -38.91
CA HIS A 382 -21.38 -9.00 -37.50
C HIS A 382 -20.46 -10.20 -37.20
N LYS A 383 -20.34 -11.16 -38.14
CA LYS A 383 -19.40 -12.30 -38.04
C LYS A 383 -17.92 -11.91 -38.22
N LYS A 384 -17.61 -10.85 -38.98
CA LYS A 384 -16.21 -10.40 -39.20
C LYS A 384 -15.65 -9.56 -38.04
N ILE A 385 -16.51 -8.90 -37.27
CA ILE A 385 -16.10 -8.11 -36.10
C ILE A 385 -15.74 -9.04 -34.91
N ILE A 386 -16.44 -10.16 -34.76
CA ILE A 386 -16.11 -11.20 -33.75
C ILE A 386 -14.76 -11.86 -34.05
N SER A 387 -14.38 -12.06 -35.32
CA SER A 387 -13.08 -12.68 -35.68
C SER A 387 -11.88 -11.73 -35.54
N ALA A 388 -12.09 -10.42 -35.48
CA ALA A 388 -11.02 -9.42 -35.38
C ALA A 388 -10.66 -9.06 -33.93
N THR A 389 -11.39 -9.59 -32.95
CA THR A 389 -11.18 -9.37 -31.50
C THR A 389 -10.56 -10.58 -30.78
N HIS A 390 -10.21 -11.65 -31.51
CA HIS A 390 -9.49 -12.83 -31.01
C HIS A 390 -8.19 -13.10 -31.79
N GLY A 391 -7.46 -12.03 -32.15
CA GLY A 391 -6.13 -12.10 -32.76
C GLY A 391 -5.10 -11.38 -31.93
#